data_AF-A0A8T3U6L6-F1
#
_entry.id   AF-A0A8T3U6L6-F1
#
_cell.length_a   1.000
_cell.length_b   1.000
_cell.length_c   1.000
_cell.angle_alpha   90.00
_cell.angle_beta   90.00
_cell.angle_gamma   90.00
#
_symmetry.space_group_name_H-M   'P 1'
#
loop_
_entity.id
_entity.type
_entity.pdbx_description
1 polymer ?
#
loop_
_entity_poly.entity_id
_entity_poly.type
_entity_poly.pdbx_seq_one_letter_code
_entity_poly.pdbx_strand_id
1 'polypeptide(L)'
;MTFFLGVSIPAMARTISHPNHYDHATIGEHFDPYSMVTKMTESRYDRMEKKSIWSYEYADGTICRVVTAGYIVQDIYLIKP
;
A
#
# COMPACT_ATOMS: atom_id res chain seq x y z
N MET A 1 9.75 -9.61 -47.29
CA MET A 1 9.02 -10.22 -46.15
C MET A 1 9.59 -9.62 -44.89
N THR A 2 8.91 -8.64 -44.30
CA THR A 2 9.44 -7.83 -43.20
C THR A 2 9.15 -8.55 -41.88
N PHE A 3 10.19 -8.99 -41.18
CA PHE A 3 10.07 -9.62 -39.87
C PHE A 3 9.85 -8.54 -38.80
N PHE A 4 8.71 -8.58 -38.11
CA PHE A 4 8.50 -7.81 -36.89
C PHE A 4 9.04 -8.61 -35.70
N LEU A 5 10.18 -8.19 -35.16
CA LEU A 5 10.65 -8.62 -33.84
C LEU A 5 9.75 -7.96 -32.80
N GLY A 6 8.75 -8.69 -32.32
CA GLY A 6 7.91 -8.29 -31.20
C GLY A 6 8.73 -8.26 -29.93
N VAL A 7 9.13 -7.07 -29.48
CA VAL A 7 9.69 -6.85 -28.16
C VAL A 7 8.55 -7.05 -27.16
N SER A 8 8.53 -8.22 -26.50
CA SER A 8 7.62 -8.45 -25.37
C SER A 8 8.17 -7.68 -24.17
N ILE A 9 7.54 -6.55 -23.85
CA ILE A 9 7.74 -5.88 -22.57
C ILE A 9 7.03 -6.76 -21.52
N PRO A 10 7.72 -7.34 -20.53
CA PRO A 10 7.03 -7.99 -19.43
C PRO A 10 6.27 -6.91 -18.66
N ALA A 11 4.96 -6.85 -18.84
CA ALA A 11 4.10 -6.08 -17.95
C ALA A 11 4.12 -6.76 -16.59
N MET A 12 4.88 -6.20 -15.63
CA MET A 12 4.83 -6.59 -14.22
C MET A 12 3.40 -6.34 -13.73
N ALA A 13 2.63 -7.41 -13.55
CA ALA A 13 1.27 -7.34 -13.06
C ALA A 13 1.30 -7.17 -11.54
N ARG A 14 1.08 -5.95 -11.06
CA ARG A 14 0.97 -5.70 -9.62
C ARG A 14 -0.33 -6.26 -9.09
N THR A 15 -0.26 -7.07 -8.04
CA THR A 15 -1.46 -7.63 -7.38
C THR A 15 -1.86 -6.75 -6.21
N ILE A 16 -3.14 -6.37 -6.16
CA ILE A 16 -3.72 -5.58 -5.06
C ILE A 16 -4.61 -6.49 -4.21
N SER A 17 -4.46 -6.43 -2.90
CA SER A 17 -5.31 -7.14 -1.94
C SER A 17 -5.68 -6.25 -0.75
N HIS A 18 -6.83 -6.56 -0.13
CA HIS A 18 -7.37 -5.83 1.03
C HIS A 18 -7.48 -6.77 2.24
N PRO A 19 -6.38 -6.99 2.98
CA PRO A 19 -6.45 -7.79 4.19
C PRO A 19 -7.09 -7.01 5.35
N ASN A 20 -7.64 -7.74 6.33
CA ASN A 20 -8.12 -7.12 7.58
C ASN A 20 -6.99 -6.77 8.55
N HIS A 21 -5.82 -7.37 8.37
CA HIS A 21 -4.66 -7.18 9.21
C HIS A 21 -3.39 -7.32 8.38
N TYR A 22 -2.42 -6.44 8.62
CA TYR A 22 -1.09 -6.56 8.09
C TYR A 22 -0.09 -5.83 8.98
N ASP A 23 0.95 -6.55 9.41
CA ASP A 23 2.00 -6.03 10.27
C ASP A 23 1.42 -5.40 11.56
N HIS A 24 1.57 -4.08 11.74
CA HIS A 24 1.02 -3.37 12.90
C HIS A 24 -0.31 -2.65 12.61
N ALA A 25 -0.97 -2.92 11.48
CA ALA A 25 -2.27 -2.38 11.14
C ALA A 25 -3.36 -3.46 11.19
N THR A 26 -4.43 -3.22 11.95
CA THR A 26 -5.63 -4.06 12.00
C THR A 26 -6.86 -3.17 11.80
N ILE A 27 -7.74 -3.52 10.87
CA ILE A 27 -8.99 -2.79 10.62
C ILE A 27 -9.80 -2.68 11.93
N GLY A 28 -10.23 -1.46 12.25
CA GLY A 28 -11.00 -1.15 13.45
C GLY A 28 -10.16 -0.84 14.69
N GLU A 29 -8.84 -1.07 14.67
CA GLU A 29 -7.95 -0.78 15.79
C GLU A 29 -7.24 0.57 15.64
N HIS A 30 -6.72 1.08 16.76
CA HIS A 30 -5.87 2.26 16.76
C HIS A 30 -4.52 1.94 16.10
N PHE A 31 -4.06 2.83 15.23
CA PHE A 31 -2.85 2.69 14.46
C PHE A 31 -1.82 3.74 14.87
N ASP A 32 -0.62 3.27 15.24
CA ASP A 32 0.56 4.10 15.38
C ASP A 32 1.38 4.05 14.09
N PRO A 33 1.46 5.14 13.29
CA PRO A 33 2.20 5.16 12.04
C PRO A 33 3.70 4.89 12.17
N TYR A 34 4.27 5.05 13.37
CA TYR A 34 5.69 4.82 13.64
C TYR A 34 5.99 3.40 14.13
N SER A 35 4.96 2.58 14.37
CA SER A 35 5.12 1.18 14.77
C SER A 35 5.52 0.25 13.62
N MET A 36 5.31 0.68 12.37
CA MET A 36 5.69 -0.08 11.18
C MET A 36 7.22 -0.17 11.07
N VAL A 37 7.77 -1.39 11.11
CA VAL A 37 9.22 -1.65 11.08
C VAL A 37 9.72 -1.66 9.63
N THR A 38 9.40 -0.60 8.89
CA THR A 38 9.73 -0.48 7.46
C THR A 38 9.79 0.98 7.00
N LYS A 39 10.22 1.21 5.76
CA LYS A 39 10.35 2.55 5.19
C LYS A 39 8.97 3.15 4.92
N MET A 40 8.65 4.23 5.62
CA MET A 40 7.52 5.07 5.27
C MET A 40 7.84 5.91 4.02
N THR A 41 7.04 5.75 2.97
CA THR A 41 7.25 6.43 1.68
C THR A 41 6.35 7.64 1.48
N GLU A 42 5.19 7.68 2.13
CA GLU A 42 4.24 8.79 1.99
C GLU A 42 3.36 8.96 3.23
N SER A 43 3.11 10.21 3.62
CA SER A 43 2.04 10.60 4.54
C SER A 43 1.13 11.60 3.83
N ARG A 44 -0.15 11.28 3.69
CA ARG A 44 -1.14 12.20 3.09
C ARG A 44 -2.39 12.26 3.93
N TYR A 45 -2.88 13.47 4.19
CA TYR A 45 -4.20 13.68 4.78
C TYR A 45 -5.20 14.13 3.71
N ASP A 46 -6.26 13.35 3.52
CA ASP A 46 -7.41 13.73 2.72
C ASP A 46 -8.41 14.49 3.60
N ARG A 47 -8.47 15.81 3.40
CA ARG A 47 -9.35 16.70 4.18
C ARG A 47 -10.83 16.47 3.89
N MET A 48 -11.19 16.09 2.67
CA MET A 48 -12.59 15.92 2.28
C MET A 48 -13.17 14.66 2.93
N GLU A 49 -12.40 13.57 2.92
CA GLU A 49 -12.81 12.31 3.55
C GLU A 49 -12.48 12.24 5.04
N LYS A 50 -11.68 13.19 5.56
CA LYS A 50 -11.12 13.19 6.92
C LYS A 50 -10.32 11.92 7.23
N LYS A 51 -9.53 11.48 6.25
CA LYS A 51 -8.72 10.25 6.32
C LYS A 51 -7.24 10.56 6.17
N SER A 52 -6.39 9.86 6.93
CA SER A 52 -4.94 9.85 6.73
C SER A 52 -4.53 8.56 6.03
N ILE A 53 -3.68 8.68 5.02
CA ILE A 53 -3.12 7.59 4.23
C ILE A 53 -1.62 7.52 4.55
N TRP A 54 -1.18 6.34 4.96
CA TRP A 54 0.20 6.05 5.34
C TRP A 54 0.73 4.96 4.42
N SER A 55 1.73 5.28 3.58
CA SER A 55 2.32 4.32 2.64
C SER A 55 3.67 3.83 3.16
N TYR A 56 3.89 2.52 3.09
CA TYR A 56 5.08 1.83 3.55
C TYR A 56 5.61 0.89 2.48
N GLU A 57 6.92 0.86 2.27
CA GLU A 57 7.59 0.04 1.25
C GLU A 57 8.48 -1.00 1.95
N TYR A 58 8.17 -2.29 1.75
CA TYR A 58 8.91 -3.43 2.29
C TYR A 58 10.08 -3.83 1.38
N ALA A 59 11.02 -4.58 1.93
CA ALA A 59 12.26 -4.99 1.23
C ALA A 59 12.01 -5.82 -0.04
N ASP A 60 10.88 -6.52 -0.11
CA ASP A 60 10.44 -7.31 -1.26
C ASP A 60 9.74 -6.46 -2.34
N GLY A 61 9.62 -5.14 -2.14
CA GLY A 61 8.90 -4.22 -3.02
C GLY A 61 7.39 -4.17 -2.80
N THR A 62 6.86 -4.89 -1.79
CA THR A 62 5.46 -4.78 -1.38
C THR A 62 5.20 -3.39 -0.80
N ILE A 63 4.12 -2.74 -1.25
CA ILE A 63 3.66 -1.48 -0.68
C ILE A 63 2.42 -1.75 0.18
N CYS A 64 2.47 -1.38 1.45
CA CYS A 64 1.30 -1.36 2.33
C CYS A 64 0.79 0.08 2.46
N ARG A 65 -0.48 0.32 2.14
CA ARG A 65 -1.14 1.59 2.44
C ARG A 65 -2.18 1.37 3.51
N VAL A 66 -2.00 2.07 4.64
CA VAL A 66 -2.96 2.06 5.74
C VAL A 66 -3.78 3.33 5.67
N VAL A 67 -5.10 3.17 5.57
CA VAL A 67 -6.05 4.28 5.59
C VAL A 67 -6.67 4.36 6.98
N THR A 68 -6.61 5.54 7.60
CA THR A 68 -7.09 5.76 8.95
C THR A 68 -8.03 6.94 9.02
N ALA A 69 -9.01 6.89 9.93
CA ALA A 69 -9.83 8.03 10.31
C ALA A 69 -9.64 8.25 11.82
N GLY A 70 -9.06 9.39 12.21
CA GLY A 70 -8.72 9.64 13.62
C GLY A 70 -7.80 8.56 14.22
N TYR A 71 -6.82 8.09 13.44
CA TYR A 71 -5.93 6.97 13.79
C TYR A 71 -6.60 5.60 13.96
N ILE A 72 -7.89 5.44 13.66
CA ILE A 72 -8.52 4.11 13.56
C ILE A 72 -8.39 3.59 12.13
N VAL A 73 -7.84 2.38 11.94
CA VAL A 73 -7.70 1.77 10.61
C VAL A 73 -9.07 1.52 10.00
N GLN A 74 -9.27 2.02 8.80
CA GLN A 74 -10.47 1.82 7.99
C GLN A 74 -10.22 0.81 6.87
N ASP A 75 -9.02 0.84 6.28
CA ASP A 75 -8.69 0.00 5.14
C ASP A 75 -7.18 -0.22 5.04
N ILE A 76 -6.78 -1.34 4.45
CA ILE A 76 -5.39 -1.74 4.23
C ILE A 76 -5.26 -2.20 2.79
N TYR A 77 -4.36 -1.58 2.03
CA TYR A 77 -4.04 -1.98 0.66
C TYR A 77 -2.65 -2.57 0.61
N LEU A 78 -2.54 -3.81 0.17
CA LEU A 78 -1.26 -4.43 -0.17
C LEU A 78 -1.09 -4.50 -1.68
N ILE A 79 -0.03 -3.88 -2.17
CA ILE A 79 0.35 -3.88 -3.57
C ILE A 79 1.64 -4.67 -3.69
N LYS A 80 1.55 -5.89 -4.19
CA LYS A 80 2.73 -6.73 -4.48
C LYS A 80 3.29 -6.39 -5.87
N PRO A 81 4.62 -6.40 -6.05
CA PRO A 81 5.25 -6.16 -7.34
C PRO A 81 4.88 -7.20 -8.39
#